data_AF-A0A4Q5QJ34-F1
#
_entry.id   AF-A0A4Q5QJ34-F1
#
_cell.length_a   1.000
_cell.length_b   1.000
_cell.length_c   1.000
_cell.angle_alpha   90.00
_cell.angle_beta   90.00
_cell.angle_gamma   90.00
#
_symmetry.space_group_name_H-M   'P 1'
#
loop_
_entity.id
_entity.type
_entity.pdbx_description
1 polymer ?
#
loop_
_entity_poly.entity_id
_entity_poly.type
_entity_poly.pdbx_seq_one_letter_code
_entity_poly.pdbx_strand_id
1 'polypeptide(L)'
;MSDQTGNVLSEAELETLATRSLIGLGLTPKDAADTAGILVLAEMFGLSTHGVGRIESYGERLDINGINPRPSIKSESVAPAMIRIDGDNGVGPLVGMRALEAAMEAAATTGVALALARGSNHFGPVSPYNYLAAQAGFASLIGSNASTTIAPWGGSEARLGNSPCGFGFPNPGGDPVILD
;
A
#
# COMPACT_ATOMS: atom_id res chain seq x y z
N MET A 1 15.95 -28.85 11.37
CA MET A 1 14.81 -28.38 10.57
C MET A 1 13.59 -28.56 11.46
N SER A 2 13.25 -27.55 12.26
CA SER A 2 12.08 -27.60 13.11
C SER A 2 10.85 -27.54 12.22
N ASP A 3 10.02 -28.56 12.34
CA ASP A 3 8.67 -28.65 11.80
C ASP A 3 7.89 -27.40 12.23
N GLN A 4 7.79 -26.39 11.34
CA GLN A 4 6.89 -25.27 11.55
C GLN A 4 5.49 -25.73 11.16
N THR A 5 4.86 -26.48 12.05
CA THR A 5 3.40 -26.54 12.12
C THR A 5 2.91 -25.17 12.58
N GLY A 6 2.98 -24.19 11.68
CA GLY A 6 2.48 -22.85 11.92
C GLY A 6 0.99 -22.92 12.25
N ASN A 7 0.56 -22.21 13.30
CA ASN A 7 -0.86 -21.96 13.51
C ASN A 7 -1.40 -21.25 12.26
N VAL A 8 -2.21 -21.96 11.48
CA VAL A 8 -2.92 -21.38 10.33
C VAL A 8 -4.02 -20.49 10.89
N LEU A 9 -3.99 -19.21 10.52
CA LEU A 9 -5.06 -18.26 10.80
C LEU A 9 -5.93 -18.12 9.56
N SER A 10 -7.23 -18.03 9.74
CA SER A 10 -8.14 -17.56 8.69
C SER A 10 -7.86 -16.10 8.34
N GLU A 11 -8.27 -15.68 7.14
CA GLU A 11 -8.18 -14.28 6.70
C GLU A 11 -8.79 -13.30 7.72
N ALA A 12 -9.97 -13.62 8.25
CA ALA A 12 -10.67 -12.81 9.24
C ALA A 12 -9.94 -12.74 10.60
N GLU A 13 -9.33 -13.84 11.05
CA GLU A 13 -8.50 -13.85 12.26
C GLU A 13 -7.25 -13.01 12.08
N LEU A 14 -6.61 -13.10 10.90
CA LEU A 14 -5.43 -12.33 10.55
C LEU A 14 -5.74 -10.83 10.44
N GLU A 15 -6.86 -10.47 9.81
CA GLU A 15 -7.33 -9.08 9.73
C GLU A 15 -7.64 -8.49 11.10
N THR A 16 -8.30 -9.28 11.97
CA THR A 16 -8.57 -8.87 13.36
C THR A 16 -7.26 -8.64 14.13
N LEU A 17 -6.29 -9.55 13.99
CA LEU A 17 -4.99 -9.43 14.63
C LEU A 17 -4.23 -8.20 14.13
N ALA A 18 -4.10 -8.04 12.82
CA ALA A 18 -3.42 -6.92 12.19
C ALA A 18 -4.03 -5.57 12.60
N THR A 19 -5.36 -5.46 12.54
CA THR A 19 -6.09 -4.25 12.94
C THR A 19 -5.84 -3.90 14.40
N ARG A 20 -5.93 -4.89 15.30
CA ARG A 20 -5.68 -4.69 16.74
C ARG A 20 -4.25 -4.25 17.01
N SER A 21 -3.27 -4.84 16.34
CA SER A 21 -1.87 -4.46 16.48
C SER A 21 -1.65 -3.00 16.07
N LEU A 22 -2.22 -2.58 14.94
CA LEU A 22 -2.12 -1.20 14.45
C LEU A 22 -2.83 -0.19 15.37
N ILE A 23 -3.98 -0.54 15.95
CA ILE A 23 -4.63 0.28 16.99
C ILE A 23 -3.72 0.42 18.22
N GLY A 24 -3.08 -0.68 18.63
CA GLY A 24 -2.09 -0.69 19.73
C GLY A 24 -0.91 0.25 19.47
N LEU A 25 -0.54 0.45 18.20
CA LEU A 25 0.49 1.38 17.75
C LEU A 25 -0.02 2.83 17.58
N GLY A 26 -1.27 3.11 17.96
CA GLY A 26 -1.82 4.47 18.06
C GLY A 26 -2.68 4.94 16.88
N LEU A 27 -2.82 4.12 15.83
CA LEU A 27 -3.71 4.42 14.70
C LEU A 27 -5.17 4.47 15.15
N THR A 28 -6.00 5.23 14.42
CA THR A 28 -7.44 5.19 14.64
C THR A 28 -8.00 3.83 14.20
N PRO A 29 -9.14 3.36 14.76
CA PRO A 29 -9.73 2.08 14.35
C PRO A 29 -9.99 1.98 12.84
N LYS A 30 -10.39 3.09 12.20
CA LYS A 30 -10.62 3.14 10.76
C LYS A 30 -9.31 2.99 9.99
N ASP A 31 -8.31 3.80 10.31
CA ASP A 31 -7.04 3.80 9.58
C ASP A 31 -6.27 2.48 9.78
N ALA A 32 -6.41 1.87 10.97
CA ALA A 32 -5.88 0.55 11.26
C ALA A 32 -6.54 -0.53 10.39
N ALA A 33 -7.87 -0.50 10.22
CA ALA A 33 -8.58 -1.44 9.36
C ALA A 33 -8.21 -1.25 7.88
N ASP A 34 -8.18 -0.01 7.38
CA ASP A 34 -7.76 0.29 6.00
C ASP A 34 -6.33 -0.21 5.72
N THR A 35 -5.41 -0.01 6.67
CA THR A 35 -4.02 -0.47 6.57
C THR A 35 -3.93 -2.00 6.63
N ALA A 36 -4.64 -2.62 7.58
CA ALA A 36 -4.66 -4.07 7.77
C ALA A 36 -5.16 -4.79 6.52
N GLY A 37 -6.24 -4.31 5.89
CA GLY A 37 -6.80 -4.90 4.69
C GLY A 37 -5.78 -5.08 3.57
N ILE A 38 -4.92 -4.08 3.35
CA ILE A 38 -3.86 -4.18 2.33
C ILE A 38 -2.78 -5.21 2.68
N LEU A 39 -2.35 -5.21 3.95
CA LEU A 39 -1.31 -6.14 4.40
C LEU A 39 -1.82 -7.59 4.41
N VAL A 40 -3.09 -7.80 4.75
CA VAL A 40 -3.75 -9.11 4.70
C VAL A 40 -3.92 -9.57 3.26
N LEU A 41 -4.35 -8.69 2.35
CA LEU A 41 -4.46 -9.03 0.93
C LEU A 41 -3.09 -9.41 0.33
N ALA A 42 -2.02 -8.75 0.76
CA ALA A 42 -0.65 -9.16 0.40
C ALA A 42 -0.30 -10.57 0.91
N GLU A 43 -0.71 -10.94 2.13
CA GLU A 43 -0.56 -12.33 2.63
C GLU A 43 -1.39 -13.31 1.80
N MET A 44 -2.62 -12.95 1.41
CA MET A 44 -3.47 -13.81 0.59
C MET A 44 -2.90 -14.02 -0.82
N PHE A 45 -2.08 -13.08 -1.32
CA PHE A 45 -1.34 -13.22 -2.57
C PHE A 45 -0.02 -13.98 -2.40
N GLY A 46 0.33 -14.41 -1.18
CA GLY A 46 1.60 -15.10 -0.88
C GLY A 46 2.81 -14.17 -0.83
N LEU A 47 2.60 -12.86 -0.69
CA LEU A 47 3.65 -11.83 -0.66
C LEU A 47 4.06 -11.49 0.79
N SER A 48 4.32 -12.51 1.61
CA SER A 48 4.51 -12.37 3.06
C SER A 48 5.69 -11.46 3.46
N THR A 49 6.67 -11.24 2.59
CA THR A 49 7.76 -10.27 2.84
C THR A 49 7.26 -8.82 2.93
N HIS A 50 6.08 -8.52 2.38
CA HIS A 50 5.47 -7.19 2.36
C HIS A 50 4.06 -7.16 3.00
N GLY A 51 3.63 -8.28 3.60
CA GLY A 51 2.33 -8.46 4.25
C GLY A 51 2.30 -8.04 5.72
N VAL A 52 1.57 -8.78 6.56
CA VAL A 52 1.26 -8.44 7.96
C VAL A 52 2.52 -8.37 8.82
N GLY A 53 3.56 -9.14 8.50
CA GLY A 53 4.87 -9.05 9.17
C GLY A 53 5.50 -7.65 9.12
N ARG A 54 5.11 -6.79 8.17
CA ARG A 54 5.59 -5.40 8.10
C ARG A 54 5.10 -4.52 9.24
N ILE A 55 4.04 -4.91 9.95
CA ILE A 55 3.52 -4.16 11.11
C ILE A 55 4.62 -3.96 12.17
N GLU A 56 5.50 -4.94 12.37
CA GLU A 56 6.64 -4.81 13.29
C GLU A 56 7.55 -3.65 12.88
N SER A 57 7.96 -3.61 11.61
CA SER A 57 8.80 -2.52 11.07
C SER A 57 8.11 -1.15 11.08
N TYR A 58 6.78 -1.12 10.95
CA TYR A 58 6.00 0.11 11.11
C TYR A 58 5.97 0.54 12.58
N GLY A 59 5.82 -0.41 13.50
CA GLY A 59 5.85 -0.20 14.95
C GLY A 59 7.16 0.43 15.40
N GLU A 60 8.31 -0.13 14.99
CA GLU A 60 9.63 0.45 15.28
C GLU A 60 9.74 1.91 14.86
N ARG A 61 9.17 2.26 13.70
CA ARG A 61 9.18 3.64 13.21
C ARG A 61 8.14 4.53 13.90
N LEU A 62 6.99 3.99 14.30
CA LEU A 62 5.99 4.71 15.08
C LEU A 62 6.54 5.07 16.47
N ASP A 63 7.25 4.15 17.12
CA ASP A 63 7.85 4.35 18.45
C ASP A 63 8.89 5.49 18.48
N ILE A 64 9.64 5.67 17.40
CA ILE A 64 10.62 6.77 17.26
C ILE A 64 10.04 8.03 16.60
N ASN A 65 8.71 8.13 16.44
CA ASN A 65 8.02 9.21 15.73
C ASN A 65 8.46 9.39 14.26
N GLY A 66 8.99 8.33 13.65
CA GLY A 66 9.36 8.29 12.23
C GLY A 66 8.17 8.10 11.30
N ILE A 67 7.00 7.70 11.82
CA ILE A 67 5.69 7.67 11.14
C ILE A 67 4.70 8.42 12.02
N ASN A 68 3.79 9.19 11.44
CA ASN A 68 2.67 9.80 12.14
C ASN A 68 1.54 8.77 12.33
N PRO A 69 1.18 8.38 13.57
CA PRO A 69 0.10 7.41 13.81
C PRO A 69 -1.29 7.95 13.46
N ARG A 70 -1.47 9.28 13.38
CA ARG A 70 -2.75 9.93 13.13
C ARG A 70 -2.59 11.05 12.11
N PRO A 71 -2.22 10.69 10.86
CA PRO A 71 -1.92 11.66 9.82
C PRO A 71 -3.18 12.42 9.40
N SER A 72 -3.05 13.73 9.22
CA SER A 72 -4.05 14.53 8.52
C SER A 72 -3.80 14.45 7.02
N ILE A 73 -4.18 13.32 6.41
CA ILE A 73 -4.00 13.10 4.97
C ILE A 73 -4.88 14.10 4.19
N LYS A 74 -4.25 14.87 3.30
CA LYS A 74 -4.94 15.87 2.49
C LYS A 74 -4.94 15.46 1.02
N SER A 75 -6.12 15.50 0.42
CA SER A 75 -6.33 15.34 -1.00
C SER A 75 -6.70 16.68 -1.63
N GLU A 76 -6.01 17.04 -2.71
CA GLU A 76 -6.21 18.31 -3.42
C GLU A 76 -6.27 18.04 -4.92
N SER A 77 -7.38 18.40 -5.55
CA SER A 77 -7.47 18.44 -7.01
C SER A 77 -6.69 19.65 -7.53
N VAL A 78 -5.57 19.38 -8.21
CA VAL A 78 -4.74 20.42 -8.85
C VAL A 78 -5.13 20.63 -10.32
N ALA A 79 -5.84 19.66 -10.90
CA ALA A 79 -6.54 19.73 -12.19
C ALA A 79 -7.67 18.67 -12.18
N PRO A 80 -8.63 18.69 -13.13
CA PRO A 80 -9.77 17.76 -13.13
C PRO A 80 -9.38 16.28 -13.01
N ALA A 81 -8.27 15.88 -13.63
CA ALA A 81 -7.76 14.50 -13.65
C ALA A 81 -6.45 14.33 -12.85
N MET A 82 -6.07 15.31 -12.01
CA MET A 82 -4.80 15.27 -11.28
C MET A 82 -5.00 15.65 -9.82
N ILE A 83 -4.57 14.74 -8.94
CA ILE A 83 -4.75 14.84 -7.50
C ILE A 83 -3.39 14.81 -6.83
N ARG A 84 -3.17 15.76 -5.93
CA ARG A 84 -2.02 15.76 -5.03
C ARG A 84 -2.48 15.21 -3.68
N ILE A 85 -1.74 14.22 -3.16
CA ILE A 85 -1.94 13.68 -1.82
C ILE A 85 -0.75 14.07 -0.94
N ASP A 86 -1.03 14.73 0.18
CA ASP A 86 -0.06 14.91 1.27
C ASP A 86 -0.41 13.93 2.39
N GLY A 87 0.45 12.93 2.59
CA GLY A 87 0.24 11.85 3.54
C GLY A 87 0.54 12.22 4.99
N ASP A 88 1.07 13.41 5.28
CA ASP A 88 1.40 13.87 6.64
C ASP A 88 2.27 12.87 7.44
N ASN A 89 3.23 12.26 6.72
CA ASN A 89 4.11 11.19 7.19
C ASN A 89 3.35 9.95 7.72
N GLY A 90 2.16 9.67 7.21
CA GLY A 90 1.33 8.52 7.57
C GLY A 90 1.92 7.17 7.16
N VAL A 91 1.33 6.09 7.68
CA VAL A 91 1.72 4.73 7.29
C VAL A 91 1.40 4.50 5.81
N GLY A 92 2.32 3.84 5.10
CA GLY A 92 2.28 3.78 3.64
C GLY A 92 0.99 3.20 3.07
N PRO A 93 0.47 2.06 3.56
CA PRO A 93 -0.73 1.47 2.99
C PRO A 93 -1.98 2.34 3.10
N LEU A 94 -2.11 3.05 4.22
CA LEU A 94 -3.18 4.03 4.40
C LEU A 94 -3.10 5.13 3.34
N VAL A 95 -1.94 5.76 3.18
CA VAL A 95 -1.75 6.85 2.21
C VAL A 95 -1.93 6.35 0.77
N GLY A 96 -1.43 5.15 0.46
CA GLY A 96 -1.60 4.49 -0.83
C GLY A 96 -3.07 4.27 -1.17
N MET A 97 -3.87 3.78 -0.22
CA MET A 97 -5.30 3.61 -0.41
C MET A 97 -6.03 4.94 -0.63
N ARG A 98 -5.70 5.99 0.13
CA ARG A 98 -6.29 7.31 -0.09
C ARG A 98 -5.97 7.86 -1.49
N ALA A 99 -4.76 7.61 -1.98
CA ALA A 99 -4.36 8.01 -3.33
C ALA A 99 -5.12 7.21 -4.40
N LEU A 100 -5.27 5.89 -4.21
CA LEU A 100 -6.03 5.04 -5.12
C LEU A 100 -7.51 5.46 -5.19
N GLU A 101 -8.16 5.63 -4.03
CA GLU A 101 -9.55 6.07 -3.92
C GLU A 101 -9.77 7.39 -4.67
N ALA A 102 -8.91 8.40 -4.42
CA ALA A 102 -9.03 9.71 -5.06
C ALA A 102 -8.79 9.66 -6.58
N ALA A 103 -7.87 8.80 -7.05
CA ALA A 103 -7.65 8.59 -8.47
C ALA A 103 -8.86 7.93 -9.14
N MET A 104 -9.43 6.88 -8.55
CA MET A 104 -10.61 6.20 -9.09
C MET A 104 -11.84 7.12 -9.11
N GLU A 105 -12.06 7.91 -8.05
CA GLU A 105 -13.16 8.88 -7.97
C GLU A 105 -13.08 9.91 -9.11
N ALA A 106 -11.90 10.50 -9.33
CA ALA A 106 -11.70 11.43 -10.43
C ALA A 106 -11.86 10.73 -11.79
N ALA A 107 -11.21 9.58 -11.99
CA ALA A 107 -11.25 8.83 -13.24
C ALA A 107 -12.66 8.40 -13.66
N ALA A 108 -13.55 8.15 -12.69
CA ALA A 108 -14.97 7.85 -12.97
C ALA A 108 -15.67 8.98 -13.74
N THR A 109 -15.23 10.22 -13.59
CA THR A 109 -15.82 11.40 -14.25
C THR A 109 -14.99 11.90 -15.43
N THR A 110 -13.67 11.70 -15.42
CA THR A 110 -12.75 12.22 -16.44
C THR A 110 -12.25 11.17 -17.43
N GLY A 111 -12.54 9.89 -17.20
CA GLY A 111 -12.06 8.74 -17.98
C GLY A 111 -10.64 8.29 -17.64
N VAL A 112 -9.79 9.18 -17.14
CA VAL A 112 -8.45 8.90 -16.62
C VAL A 112 -8.10 9.88 -15.52
N ALA A 113 -7.37 9.45 -14.51
CA ALA A 113 -6.83 10.34 -13.49
C ALA A 113 -5.49 9.84 -12.93
N LEU A 114 -4.76 10.75 -12.29
CA LEU A 114 -3.48 10.50 -11.65
C LEU A 114 -3.50 11.09 -10.23
N ALA A 115 -3.21 10.26 -9.23
CA ALA A 115 -2.91 10.73 -7.88
C ALA A 115 -1.40 10.60 -7.59
N LEU A 116 -0.78 11.68 -7.12
CA LEU A 116 0.62 11.72 -6.73
C LEU A 116 0.71 11.96 -5.22
N ALA A 117 1.22 10.97 -4.49
CA ALA A 117 1.36 11.03 -3.05
C ALA A 117 2.78 11.42 -2.62
N ARG A 118 2.88 12.27 -1.60
CA ARG A 118 4.10 12.59 -0.87
C ARG A 118 3.87 12.47 0.64
N GLY A 119 4.94 12.52 1.43
CA GLY A 119 4.81 12.41 2.89
C GLY A 119 4.21 11.07 3.30
N SER A 120 4.57 10.01 2.58
CA SER A 120 4.15 8.63 2.82
C SER A 120 5.34 7.82 3.37
N ASN A 121 5.10 6.54 3.60
CA ASN A 121 6.08 5.54 4.02
C ASN A 121 5.96 4.28 3.15
N HIS A 122 6.73 3.23 3.49
CA HIS A 122 6.63 1.95 2.79
C HIS A 122 5.18 1.45 2.73
N PHE A 123 4.65 1.22 1.53
CA PHE A 123 3.22 0.97 1.31
C PHE A 123 2.84 -0.50 1.05
N GLY A 124 3.76 -1.45 1.26
CA GLY A 124 3.54 -2.85 0.91
C GLY A 124 3.83 -3.14 -0.57
N PRO A 125 3.28 -4.24 -1.13
CA PRO A 125 3.40 -4.56 -2.55
C PRO A 125 2.39 -3.75 -3.40
N VAL A 126 2.58 -3.69 -4.72
CA VAL A 126 1.68 -2.93 -5.60
C VAL A 126 0.40 -3.71 -5.91
N SER A 127 0.49 -5.03 -5.97
CA SER A 127 -0.59 -5.92 -6.40
C SER A 127 -1.92 -5.76 -5.65
N PRO A 128 -2.00 -5.56 -4.31
CA PRO A 128 -3.27 -5.31 -3.63
C PRO A 128 -4.03 -4.11 -4.19
N TYR A 129 -3.33 -3.02 -4.48
CA TYR A 129 -3.92 -1.80 -5.04
C TYR A 129 -4.39 -2.02 -6.48
N ASN A 130 -3.56 -2.67 -7.30
CA ASN A 130 -3.92 -3.03 -8.68
C ASN A 130 -5.16 -3.93 -8.72
N TYR A 131 -5.24 -4.89 -7.80
CA TYR A 131 -6.38 -5.79 -7.64
C TYR A 131 -7.65 -5.01 -7.29
N LEU A 132 -7.60 -4.15 -6.28
CA LEU A 132 -8.75 -3.35 -5.85
C LEU A 132 -9.22 -2.40 -6.97
N ALA A 133 -8.30 -1.78 -7.71
CA ALA A 133 -8.62 -0.96 -8.87
C ALA A 133 -9.32 -1.77 -9.97
N ALA A 134 -8.78 -2.94 -10.29
CA ALA A 134 -9.32 -3.80 -11.34
C ALA A 134 -10.70 -4.38 -10.97
N GLN A 135 -10.90 -4.75 -9.70
CA GLN A 135 -12.19 -5.17 -9.16
C GLN A 135 -13.25 -4.05 -9.25
N ALA A 136 -12.82 -2.79 -9.13
CA ALA A 136 -13.67 -1.63 -9.35
C ALA A 136 -13.86 -1.25 -10.83
N GLY A 137 -13.30 -2.02 -11.77
CA GLY A 137 -13.44 -1.80 -13.21
C GLY A 137 -12.42 -0.82 -13.81
N PHE A 138 -11.36 -0.46 -13.07
CA PHE A 138 -10.32 0.45 -13.54
C PHE A 138 -9.05 -0.29 -13.93
N ALA A 139 -8.47 0.09 -15.07
CA ALA A 139 -7.07 -0.21 -15.35
C ALA A 139 -6.17 0.71 -14.52
N SER A 140 -5.03 0.20 -14.05
CA SER A 140 -4.14 0.91 -13.13
C SER A 140 -2.66 0.73 -13.50
N LEU A 141 -1.89 1.79 -13.24
CA LEU A 141 -0.43 1.80 -13.21
C LEU A 141 -0.05 2.45 -11.89
N ILE A 142 0.59 1.69 -11.00
CA ILE A 142 0.90 2.12 -9.64
C ILE A 142 2.37 1.84 -9.37
N GLY A 143 3.04 2.78 -8.74
CA GLY A 143 4.44 2.61 -8.35
C GLY A 143 4.82 3.50 -7.18
N SER A 144 5.98 3.21 -6.62
CA SER A 144 6.58 4.00 -5.53
C SER A 144 8.08 4.10 -5.76
N ASN A 145 8.71 5.13 -5.21
CA ASN A 145 10.15 5.10 -4.98
C ASN A 145 10.46 4.33 -3.68
N ALA A 146 11.74 4.09 -3.41
CA ALA A 146 12.20 3.44 -2.19
C ALA A 146 13.60 3.95 -1.80
N SER A 147 14.01 3.62 -0.57
CA SER A 147 15.38 3.85 -0.08
C SER A 147 16.42 3.20 -1.02
N THR A 148 17.59 3.82 -1.11
CA THR A 148 18.65 3.39 -2.03
C THR A 148 19.27 2.06 -1.61
N THR A 149 19.08 1.03 -2.42
CA THR A 149 19.58 -0.34 -2.18
C THR A 149 20.28 -0.95 -3.39
N ILE A 150 20.16 -0.32 -4.57
CA ILE A 150 20.62 -0.85 -5.85
C ILE A 150 21.70 0.07 -6.44
N ALA A 151 22.81 -0.51 -6.90
CA ALA A 151 23.81 0.20 -7.67
C ALA A 151 23.34 0.33 -9.14
N PRO A 152 23.38 1.54 -9.73
CA PRO A 152 23.14 1.71 -11.16
C PRO A 152 24.09 0.84 -11.99
N TRP A 153 23.66 0.44 -13.19
CA TRP A 153 24.53 -0.29 -14.10
C TRP A 153 25.83 0.48 -14.37
N GLY A 154 26.98 -0.20 -14.20
CA GLY A 154 28.31 0.40 -14.29
C GLY A 154 28.81 1.07 -13.00
N GLY A 155 28.01 1.11 -11.94
CA GLY A 155 28.39 1.61 -10.62
C GLY A 155 28.59 0.48 -9.59
N SER A 156 29.12 0.85 -8.42
CA SER A 156 29.33 -0.07 -7.29
C SER A 156 28.65 0.40 -5.99
N GLU A 157 28.09 1.61 -5.98
CA GLU A 157 27.44 2.20 -4.81
C GLU A 157 25.92 2.22 -4.97
N ALA A 158 25.19 1.94 -3.87
CA ALA A 158 23.73 1.97 -3.85
C ALA A 158 23.21 3.41 -4.01
N ARG A 159 22.50 3.67 -5.12
CA ARG A 159 21.96 4.99 -5.46
C ARG A 159 20.49 4.96 -5.92
N LEU A 160 19.96 3.78 -6.26
CA LEU A 160 18.57 3.60 -6.68
C LEU A 160 17.81 2.75 -5.67
N GLY A 161 16.51 3.03 -5.49
CA GLY A 161 15.60 2.11 -4.80
C GLY A 161 15.06 1.05 -5.76
N ASN A 162 14.54 -0.05 -5.23
CA ASN A 162 13.86 -1.08 -6.02
C ASN A 162 12.63 -0.56 -6.78
N SER A 163 12.05 0.57 -6.34
CA SER A 163 11.06 1.40 -7.03
C SER A 163 10.06 0.62 -7.90
N PRO A 164 9.16 -0.17 -7.30
CA PRO A 164 8.27 -1.05 -8.05
C PRO A 164 7.30 -0.25 -8.92
N CYS A 165 6.88 -0.87 -10.03
CA CYS A 165 5.91 -0.33 -10.98
C CYS A 165 5.03 -1.48 -11.48
N GLY A 166 3.83 -1.57 -10.91
CA GLY A 166 2.86 -2.60 -11.25
C GLY A 166 1.75 -2.08 -12.16
N PHE A 167 1.06 -3.03 -12.79
CA PHE A 167 -0.06 -2.80 -13.69
C PHE A 167 -1.22 -3.71 -13.33
N GLY A 168 -2.44 -3.19 -13.35
CA GLY A 168 -3.67 -3.96 -13.12
C GLY A 168 -4.69 -3.73 -14.23
N PHE A 169 -5.30 -4.79 -14.74
CA PHE A 169 -6.33 -4.72 -15.77
C PHE A 169 -7.57 -5.53 -15.37
N PRO A 170 -8.77 -4.93 -15.42
CA PRO A 170 -10.03 -5.64 -15.22
C PRO A 170 -10.20 -6.75 -16.26
N ASN A 171 -10.83 -7.84 -15.84
CA ASN A 171 -11.24 -8.93 -16.72
C ASN A 171 -12.72 -9.26 -16.47
N PRO A 172 -13.65 -8.76 -17.30
CA PRO A 172 -15.09 -8.98 -17.07
C PRO A 172 -15.51 -10.46 -17.03
N GLY A 173 -14.68 -11.37 -17.57
CA GLY A 173 -14.96 -12.81 -17.63
C GLY A 173 -14.18 -13.67 -16.62
N GLY A 174 -13.42 -13.07 -15.70
CA GLY A 174 -12.60 -13.84 -14.76
C GLY A 174 -11.76 -12.96 -13.83
N ASP A 175 -10.63 -13.50 -13.37
CA ASP A 175 -9.74 -12.77 -12.47
C ASP A 175 -8.98 -11.64 -13.19
N PRO A 176 -8.69 -10.52 -12.50
CA PRO A 176 -7.85 -9.45 -13.04
C PRO A 176 -6.48 -9.94 -13.52
N VAL A 177 -5.93 -9.25 -14.52
CA VAL A 177 -4.52 -9.42 -14.92
C VAL A 177 -3.68 -8.44 -14.13
N ILE A 178 -2.71 -8.93 -13.35
CA ILE A 178 -1.85 -8.12 -12.50
C ILE A 178 -0.38 -8.44 -12.78
N LEU A 179 0.42 -7.38 -12.91
CA LEU A 179 1.89 -7.41 -12.87
C LEU A 179 2.34 -6.54 -11.71
N ASP A 180 3.28 -7.03 -10.90
CA ASP A 180 3.89 -6.34 -9.74
C ASP A 180 5.41 -6.56 -9.76
#